data_AF-A0A925YQL5-F1
#
_entry.id   AF-A0A925YQL5-F1
#
_cell.length_a   1.000
_cell.length_b   1.000
_cell.length_c   1.000
_cell.angle_alpha   90.00
_cell.angle_beta   90.00
_cell.angle_gamma   90.00
#
_symmetry.space_group_name_H-M   'P 1'
#
loop_
_entity.id
_entity.type
_entity.pdbx_description
1 polymer ?
#
loop_
_entity_poly.entity_id
_entity_poly.type
_entity_poly.pdbx_seq_one_letter_code
_entity_poly.pdbx_strand_id
1 'polypeptide(L)'
;MGLILGGWTLVVVSSALHSYLYLSARGEAVRWQSVFAWVCSEWYAWAALSPLMLWLARRFRLERANWRRALPIHLATSLFFAGFQPVPQATVKYAGWGGDLRPRPFLVILTQLLLLKLPINFAVYWIVLGLSHGVEYYRRYCDRERQMAELETLLAQARLHALNKHGGLMFSRGIG
;
A
#
# COMPACT_ATOMS: atom_id res chain seq x y z
N MET A 1 11.28 7.45 -1.46
CA MET A 1 10.20 8.44 -1.25
C MET A 1 9.61 9.00 -2.56
N GLY A 2 10.43 9.26 -3.60
CA GLY A 2 9.94 9.78 -4.90
C GLY A 2 8.89 8.91 -5.62
N LEU A 3 8.99 7.58 -5.56
CA LEU A 3 7.99 6.69 -6.19
C LEU A 3 6.62 6.73 -5.50
N ILE A 4 6.59 6.93 -4.18
CA ILE A 4 5.35 7.07 -3.42
C ILE A 4 4.68 8.39 -3.80
N LEU A 5 5.44 9.48 -3.84
CA LEU A 5 4.94 10.79 -4.26
C LEU A 5 4.47 10.78 -5.73
N GLY A 6 5.22 10.15 -6.64
CA GLY A 6 4.85 10.02 -8.06
C GLY A 6 3.59 9.17 -8.29
N GLY A 7 3.41 8.12 -7.50
CA GLY A 7 2.17 7.33 -7.50
C GLY A 7 0.97 8.16 -7.02
N TRP A 8 1.13 8.88 -5.90
CA TRP A 8 0.07 9.74 -5.36
C TRP A 8 -0.29 10.90 -6.29
N THR A 9 0.67 11.51 -6.98
CA THR A 9 0.37 12.60 -7.93
C THR A 9 -0.42 12.11 -9.14
N LEU A 10 -0.09 10.94 -9.69
CA LEU A 10 -0.85 10.36 -10.81
C LEU A 10 -2.31 10.10 -10.41
N VAL A 11 -2.52 9.59 -9.19
CA VAL A 11 -3.86 9.32 -8.67
C VAL A 11 -4.62 10.63 -8.44
N VAL A 12 -4.00 11.65 -7.85
CA VAL A 12 -4.60 12.99 -7.66
C VAL A 12 -5.02 13.60 -9.01
N VAL A 13 -4.15 13.52 -10.03
CA VAL A 13 -4.44 14.05 -11.38
C VAL A 13 -5.59 13.29 -12.04
N SER A 14 -5.57 11.95 -11.98
CA SER A 14 -6.64 11.12 -12.52
C SER A 14 -8.00 11.43 -11.86
N SER A 15 -8.01 11.63 -10.54
CA SER A 15 -9.24 11.92 -9.80
C SER A 15 -9.73 13.35 -9.96
N ALA A 16 -8.82 14.31 -10.12
CA ALA A 16 -9.16 15.67 -10.51
C ALA A 16 -9.83 15.69 -11.90
N LEU A 17 -9.27 14.93 -12.86
CA LEU A 17 -9.84 14.79 -14.19
C LEU A 17 -11.22 14.13 -14.17
N HIS A 18 -11.40 13.04 -13.43
CA HIS A 18 -12.71 12.39 -13.25
C HIS A 18 -13.72 13.37 -12.65
N SER A 19 -13.35 14.10 -11.59
CA SER A 19 -14.24 15.08 -10.95
C SER A 19 -14.66 16.20 -11.90
N TYR A 20 -13.73 16.70 -12.71
CA TYR A 20 -14.00 17.72 -13.72
C TYR A 20 -14.95 17.21 -14.82
N LEU A 21 -14.68 16.02 -15.36
CA LEU A 21 -15.53 15.40 -16.38
C LEU A 21 -16.93 15.10 -15.85
N TYR A 22 -17.05 14.65 -14.59
CA TYR A 22 -18.33 14.37 -13.95
C TYR A 22 -19.19 15.63 -13.77
N LEU A 23 -18.60 16.73 -13.30
CA LEU A 23 -19.30 18.00 -13.13
C LEU A 23 -19.66 18.64 -14.49
N SER A 24 -18.75 18.59 -15.46
CA SER A 24 -18.97 19.08 -16.82
C SER A 24 -20.11 18.33 -17.53
N ALA A 25 -20.15 17.00 -17.40
CA ALA A 25 -21.22 16.17 -17.95
C ALA A 25 -22.59 16.43 -17.32
N ARG A 26 -22.64 17.04 -16.11
CA ARG A 26 -23.88 17.43 -15.44
C ARG A 26 -24.32 18.88 -15.72
N GLY A 27 -23.54 19.64 -16.48
CA GLY A 27 -23.83 21.04 -16.76
C GLY A 27 -23.79 21.95 -15.52
N GLU A 28 -23.15 21.50 -14.43
CA GLU A 28 -23.06 22.25 -13.19
C GLU A 28 -21.94 23.30 -13.27
N ALA A 29 -22.18 24.51 -12.74
CA ALA A 29 -21.17 25.56 -12.71
C ALA A 29 -19.98 25.15 -11.82
N VAL A 30 -18.82 24.94 -12.43
CA VAL A 30 -17.62 24.45 -11.75
C VAL A 30 -17.01 25.57 -10.89
N ARG A 31 -17.25 25.52 -9.59
CA ARG A 31 -16.50 26.32 -8.61
C ARG A 31 -15.18 25.62 -8.31
N TRP A 32 -14.08 26.13 -8.86
CA TRP A 32 -12.73 25.56 -8.67
C TRP A 32 -12.34 25.37 -7.20
N GLN A 33 -12.77 26.26 -6.30
CA GLN A 33 -12.54 26.14 -4.85
C GLN A 33 -13.23 24.92 -4.24
N SER A 34 -14.46 24.62 -4.69
CA SER A 34 -15.23 23.44 -4.30
C SER A 34 -14.57 22.15 -4.79
N VAL A 35 -14.12 22.14 -6.05
CA VAL A 35 -13.37 21.01 -6.63
C VAL A 35 -12.07 20.78 -5.87
N PHE A 36 -11.33 21.86 -5.59
CA PHE A 36 -10.07 21.76 -4.85
C PHE A 36 -10.28 21.24 -3.42
N ALA A 37 -11.24 21.79 -2.67
CA ALA A 37 -11.54 21.31 -1.33
C ALA A 37 -11.99 19.85 -1.31
N TRP A 38 -12.81 19.44 -2.29
CA TRP A 38 -13.24 18.06 -2.44
C TRP A 38 -12.07 17.11 -2.71
N VAL A 39 -11.24 17.42 -3.71
CA VAL A 39 -10.06 16.64 -4.09
C VAL A 39 -9.06 16.58 -2.92
N CYS A 40 -8.74 17.72 -2.31
CA CYS A 40 -7.86 17.76 -1.15
C CYS A 40 -8.42 16.92 0.01
N SER A 41 -9.70 17.04 0.31
CA SER A 41 -10.33 16.25 1.37
C SER A 41 -10.28 14.74 1.09
N GLU A 42 -10.34 14.32 -0.17
CA GLU A 42 -10.21 12.92 -0.55
C GLU A 42 -8.77 12.44 -0.40
N TRP A 43 -7.82 13.17 -0.96
CA TRP A 43 -6.44 12.72 -1.09
C TRP A 43 -5.58 12.95 0.16
N TYR A 44 -5.78 14.04 0.90
CA TYR A 44 -5.00 14.28 2.14
C TYR A 44 -5.40 13.33 3.26
N ALA A 45 -6.67 12.91 3.33
CA ALA A 45 -7.09 11.87 4.25
C ALA A 45 -6.29 10.60 3.97
N TRP A 46 -6.26 10.15 2.72
CA TRP A 46 -5.47 9.00 2.30
C TRP A 46 -3.95 9.17 2.50
N ALA A 47 -3.41 10.37 2.25
CA ALA A 47 -1.99 10.66 2.44
C ALA A 47 -1.58 10.56 3.92
N ALA A 48 -2.37 11.14 4.84
CA ALA A 48 -2.13 11.07 6.29
C ALA A 48 -2.26 9.63 6.83
N LEU A 49 -3.16 8.86 6.22
CA LEU A 49 -3.45 7.47 6.54
C LEU A 49 -2.36 6.51 6.01
N SER A 50 -1.69 6.84 4.91
CA SER A 50 -0.68 5.99 4.27
C SER A 50 0.55 5.65 5.12
N PRO A 51 1.24 6.57 5.84
CA PRO A 51 2.37 6.20 6.68
C PRO A 51 1.95 5.27 7.83
N LEU A 52 0.75 5.48 8.38
CA LEU A 52 0.20 4.63 9.43
C LEU A 52 -0.11 3.23 8.91
N MET A 53 -0.71 3.10 7.72
CA MET A 53 -0.93 1.81 7.05
C MET A 53 0.37 1.05 6.83
N LEU A 54 1.38 1.73 6.27
CA LEU A 54 2.69 1.11 5.97
C LEU A 54 3.45 0.75 7.24
N TRP A 55 3.30 1.52 8.31
CA TRP A 55 3.86 1.17 9.61
C TRP A 55 3.17 -0.05 10.20
N LEU A 56 1.83 -0.13 10.17
CA LEU A 56 1.07 -1.27 10.64
C LEU A 56 1.37 -2.54 9.86
N ALA A 57 1.40 -2.46 8.52
CA ALA A 57 1.71 -3.58 7.64
C ALA A 57 3.10 -4.18 7.93
N ARG A 58 4.09 -3.33 8.28
CA ARG A 58 5.43 -3.77 8.67
C ARG A 58 5.51 -4.27 10.10
N ARG A 59 4.77 -3.67 11.03
CA ARG A 59 4.82 -4.02 12.46
C ARG A 59 4.07 -5.32 12.78
N PHE A 60 2.92 -5.52 12.16
CA PHE A 60 2.02 -6.65 12.40
C PHE A 60 1.93 -7.53 11.16
N ARG A 61 3.04 -8.18 10.81
CA ARG A 61 3.09 -9.02 9.62
C ARG A 61 2.16 -10.23 9.80
N LEU A 62 1.28 -10.48 8.84
CA LEU A 62 0.38 -11.64 8.85
C LEU A 62 1.18 -12.92 8.53
N GLU A 63 1.78 -13.53 9.55
CA GLU A 63 2.52 -14.78 9.45
C GLU A 63 1.78 -15.90 10.21
N ARG A 64 2.00 -17.16 9.83
CA ARG A 64 1.38 -18.32 10.51
C ARG A 64 1.63 -18.34 12.02
N ALA A 65 2.73 -17.76 12.49
CA ALA A 65 3.08 -17.72 13.92
C ALA A 65 2.28 -16.67 14.73
N ASN A 66 1.80 -15.59 14.10
CA ASN A 66 1.24 -14.43 14.79
C ASN A 66 -0.12 -13.94 14.25
N TRP A 67 -0.70 -14.62 13.24
CA TRP A 67 -1.94 -14.20 12.59
C TRP A 67 -3.11 -13.97 13.55
N ARG A 68 -3.20 -14.73 14.65
CA ARG A 68 -4.26 -14.56 15.67
C ARG A 68 -4.19 -13.20 16.37
N ARG A 69 -3.01 -12.60 16.47
CA ARG A 69 -2.81 -11.25 17.02
C ARG A 69 -2.85 -10.17 15.95
N ALA A 70 -2.30 -10.45 14.76
CA ALA A 70 -2.25 -9.50 13.66
C ALA A 70 -3.62 -9.26 12.99
N LEU A 71 -4.42 -10.31 12.80
CA LEU A 71 -5.70 -10.25 12.10
C LEU A 71 -6.71 -9.30 12.79
N PRO A 72 -6.94 -9.38 14.12
CA PRO A 72 -7.83 -8.43 14.80
C PRO A 72 -7.34 -6.97 14.68
N ILE A 73 -6.02 -6.75 14.69
CA ILE A 73 -5.44 -5.41 14.57
C ILE A 73 -5.71 -4.85 13.17
N HIS A 74 -5.52 -5.64 12.11
CA HIS A 74 -5.85 -5.23 10.74
C HIS A 74 -7.35 -5.05 10.52
N LEU A 75 -8.20 -5.88 11.15
CA LEU A 75 -9.65 -5.70 11.11
C LEU A 75 -10.08 -4.40 11.81
N ALA A 76 -9.62 -4.15 13.04
CA ALA A 76 -9.92 -2.92 13.76
C ALA A 76 -9.42 -1.68 13.01
N THR A 77 -8.22 -1.76 12.44
CA THR A 77 -7.64 -0.67 11.66
C THR A 77 -8.39 -0.44 10.37
N SER A 78 -8.68 -1.48 9.58
CA SER A 78 -9.43 -1.33 8.34
C SER A 78 -10.82 -0.74 8.59
N LEU A 79 -11.50 -1.14 9.67
CA LEU A 79 -12.78 -0.58 10.05
C LEU A 79 -12.67 0.90 10.47
N PHE A 80 -11.65 1.23 11.28
CA PHE A 80 -11.36 2.63 11.66
C PHE A 80 -11.11 3.50 10.42
N PHE A 81 -10.25 3.04 9.50
CA PHE A 81 -9.94 3.78 8.28
C PHE A 81 -11.16 3.92 7.36
N ALA A 82 -11.94 2.86 7.21
CA ALA A 82 -13.14 2.87 6.38
C ALA A 82 -14.21 3.83 6.93
N GLY A 83 -14.33 3.95 8.26
CA GLY A 83 -15.24 4.88 8.92
C GLY A 83 -14.72 6.32 9.00
N PHE A 84 -13.41 6.52 9.11
CA PHE A 84 -12.79 7.85 9.22
C PHE A 84 -12.68 8.56 7.87
N GLN A 85 -12.35 7.84 6.79
CA GLN A 85 -12.11 8.43 5.46
C GLN A 85 -13.29 9.28 4.92
N PRO A 86 -14.57 8.91 5.13
CA PRO A 86 -15.71 9.74 4.71
C PRO A 86 -15.88 11.04 5.50
N VAL A 87 -15.30 11.18 6.69
CA VAL A 87 -15.54 12.31 7.60
C VAL A 87 -15.10 13.64 6.99
N PRO A 88 -13.86 13.80 6.47
CA PRO A 88 -13.44 15.03 5.80
C PRO A 88 -14.37 15.41 4.63
N GLN A 89 -14.77 14.42 3.82
CA GLN A 89 -15.66 14.65 2.67
C GLN A 89 -17.05 15.11 3.11
N ALA A 90 -17.57 14.55 4.21
CA ALA A 90 -18.82 14.99 4.82
C ALA A 90 -18.72 16.44 5.30
N THR A 91 -17.58 16.84 5.89
CA THR A 91 -17.33 18.23 6.33
C THR A 91 -17.32 19.21 5.16
N VAL A 92 -16.64 18.88 4.05
CA VAL A 92 -16.62 19.72 2.84
C VAL A 92 -18.04 19.88 2.26
N LYS A 93 -18.82 18.80 2.20
CA LYS A 93 -20.22 18.88 1.75
C LYS A 93 -21.09 19.72 2.69
N TYR A 94 -20.96 19.50 3.99
CA TYR A 94 -21.72 20.23 5.00
C TYR A 94 -21.40 21.73 5.01
N ALA A 95 -20.15 22.11 4.76
CA ALA A 95 -19.73 23.51 4.62
C ALA A 95 -20.32 24.21 3.38
N GLY A 96 -21.11 23.51 2.55
CA GLY A 96 -21.72 24.05 1.32
C GLY A 96 -20.79 24.01 0.11
N TRP A 97 -19.61 23.41 0.24
CA TRP A 97 -18.61 23.33 -0.83
C TRP A 97 -18.77 22.05 -1.65
N GLY A 98 -19.81 21.26 -1.39
CA GLY A 98 -20.14 20.03 -2.10
C GLY A 98 -21.11 20.17 -3.28
N GLY A 99 -21.53 21.39 -3.63
CA GLY A 99 -22.47 21.64 -4.73
C GLY A 99 -23.95 21.42 -4.39
N ASP A 100 -24.27 20.97 -3.17
CA ASP A 100 -25.65 20.78 -2.72
C ASP A 100 -26.32 22.13 -2.43
N LEU A 101 -27.41 22.44 -3.15
CA LEU A 101 -28.22 23.64 -2.90
C LEU A 101 -29.15 23.51 -1.67
N ARG A 102 -29.30 22.31 -1.12
CA ARG A 102 -30.20 22.03 0.01
C ARG A 102 -29.39 21.73 1.27
N PRO A 103 -29.62 22.44 2.38
CA PRO A 103 -28.98 22.13 3.65
C PRO A 103 -29.44 20.74 4.11
N ARG A 104 -28.49 19.82 4.25
CA ARG A 104 -28.71 18.47 4.79
C ARG A 104 -27.98 18.35 6.13
N PRO A 105 -28.55 17.62 7.12
CA PRO A 105 -27.86 17.39 8.38
C PRO A 105 -26.53 16.66 8.14
N PHE A 106 -25.47 17.06 8.85
CA PHE A 106 -24.14 16.43 8.74
C PHE A 106 -24.20 14.91 8.87
N LEU A 107 -24.98 14.40 9.84
CA LEU A 107 -25.12 12.95 10.06
C LEU A 107 -25.73 12.21 8.87
N VAL A 108 -26.64 12.84 8.12
CA VAL A 108 -27.24 12.23 6.92
C VAL A 108 -26.21 12.16 5.79
N ILE A 109 -25.40 13.21 5.61
CA ILE A 109 -24.31 13.22 4.63
C ILE A 109 -23.26 12.16 5.00
N LEU A 110 -22.89 12.09 6.28
CA LEU A 110 -21.89 11.15 6.78
C LEU A 110 -22.36 9.70 6.61
N THR A 111 -23.59 9.36 7.02
CA THR A 111 -24.10 7.98 6.88
C THR A 111 -24.22 7.57 5.43
N GLN A 112 -24.67 8.47 4.55
CA GLN A 112 -24.73 8.21 3.11
C GLN A 112 -23.34 7.94 2.52
N LEU A 113 -22.35 8.78 2.83
CA LEU A 113 -20.98 8.59 2.36
C LEU A 113 -20.35 7.32 2.96
N LEU A 114 -20.64 7.03 4.23
CA LEU A 114 -20.14 5.85 4.92
C LEU A 114 -20.71 4.58 4.29
N LEU A 115 -22.02 4.47 4.04
CA LEU A 115 -22.61 3.31 3.37
C LEU A 115 -22.06 3.08 1.96
N LEU A 116 -21.85 4.17 1.22
CA LEU A 116 -21.36 4.09 -0.16
C LEU A 116 -19.86 3.74 -0.23
N LYS A 117 -19.04 4.31 0.67
CA LYS A 117 -17.58 4.20 0.61
C LYS A 117 -16.99 3.13 1.53
N LEU A 118 -17.72 2.65 2.55
CA LEU A 118 -17.18 1.69 3.51
C LEU A 118 -16.72 0.37 2.84
N PRO A 119 -17.48 -0.27 1.93
CA PRO A 119 -17.04 -1.51 1.29
C PRO A 119 -15.76 -1.31 0.46
N ILE A 120 -15.68 -0.21 -0.30
CA ILE A 120 -14.53 0.07 -1.16
C ILE A 120 -13.32 0.51 -0.35
N ASN A 121 -13.48 1.34 0.67
CA ASN A 121 -12.39 1.75 1.56
C ASN A 121 -11.82 0.55 2.33
N PHE A 122 -12.70 -0.34 2.79
CA PHE A 122 -12.30 -1.59 3.43
C PHE A 122 -11.53 -2.49 2.45
N ALA A 123 -12.06 -2.69 1.23
CA ALA A 123 -11.39 -3.48 0.20
C ALA A 123 -10.01 -2.93 -0.17
N VAL A 124 -9.89 -1.60 -0.34
CA VAL A 124 -8.61 -0.94 -0.66
C VAL A 124 -7.57 -1.20 0.42
N TYR A 125 -7.94 -1.13 1.70
CA TYR A 125 -7.02 -1.47 2.81
C TYR A 125 -6.45 -2.89 2.66
N TRP A 126 -7.32 -3.87 2.44
CA TRP A 126 -6.91 -5.27 2.33
C TRP A 126 -6.12 -5.56 1.05
N ILE A 127 -6.44 -4.90 -0.06
CA ILE A 127 -5.67 -4.96 -1.31
C ILE A 127 -4.25 -4.43 -1.08
N VAL A 128 -4.10 -3.25 -0.45
CA VAL A 128 -2.79 -2.66 -0.15
C VAL A 128 -1.99 -3.56 0.80
N LEU A 129 -2.65 -4.13 1.82
CA LEU A 129 -2.03 -5.05 2.76
C LEU A 129 -1.55 -6.33 2.05
N GLY A 130 -2.40 -6.91 1.21
CA GLY A 130 -2.11 -8.11 0.42
C GLY A 130 -0.96 -7.88 -0.57
N LEU A 131 -0.96 -6.77 -1.29
CA LEU A 131 0.14 -6.37 -2.19
C LEU A 131 1.45 -6.18 -1.43
N SER A 132 1.41 -5.50 -0.29
CA SER A 132 2.60 -5.29 0.55
C SER A 132 3.19 -6.61 1.03
N HIS A 133 2.34 -7.55 1.47
CA HIS A 133 2.80 -8.87 1.87
C HIS A 133 3.28 -9.72 0.70
N GLY A 134 2.61 -9.67 -0.46
CA GLY A 134 3.01 -10.41 -1.66
C GLY A 134 4.38 -9.98 -2.17
N VAL A 135 4.63 -8.67 -2.27
CA VAL A 135 5.93 -8.13 -2.71
C VAL A 135 7.04 -8.51 -1.73
N GLU A 136 6.80 -8.42 -0.42
CA GLU A 136 7.83 -8.75 0.56
C GLU A 136 8.09 -10.27 0.65
N TYR A 137 7.05 -11.09 0.47
CA TYR A 137 7.21 -12.54 0.37
C TYR A 137 8.03 -12.92 -0.86
N TYR A 138 7.74 -12.32 -2.02
CA TYR A 138 8.49 -12.54 -3.25
C TYR A 138 9.97 -12.14 -3.12
N ARG A 139 10.25 -10.97 -2.52
CA ARG A 139 11.63 -10.53 -2.27
C ARG A 139 12.39 -11.52 -1.40
N ARG A 140 11.80 -11.96 -0.28
CA ARG A 140 12.42 -12.95 0.61
C ARG A 140 12.63 -14.30 -0.04
N TYR A 141 11.74 -14.69 -0.95
CA TYR A 141 11.88 -15.91 -1.72
C TYR A 141 13.10 -15.82 -2.66
N CYS A 142 13.23 -14.74 -3.43
CA CYS A 142 14.38 -14.51 -4.32
C CYS A 142 15.71 -14.38 -3.57
N ASP A 143 15.72 -13.71 -2.41
CA ASP A 143 16.94 -13.58 -1.59
C ASP A 143 17.42 -14.94 -1.07
N ARG A 144 16.49 -15.83 -0.71
CA ARG A 144 16.82 -17.21 -0.28
C ARG A 144 17.38 -18.05 -1.40
N GLU A 145 16.80 -17.99 -2.60
CA GLU A 145 17.35 -18.70 -3.77
C GLU A 145 18.77 -18.23 -4.10
N ARG A 146 19.05 -16.93 -4.02
CA ARG A 146 20.40 -16.39 -4.21
C ARG A 146 21.40 -16.92 -3.19
N GLN A 147 21.03 -16.93 -1.91
CA GLN A 147 21.91 -17.44 -0.85
C GLN A 147 22.21 -18.93 -1.02
N MET A 148 21.24 -19.73 -1.43
CA MET A 148 21.44 -21.16 -1.70
C MET A 148 22.38 -21.37 -2.90
N ALA A 149 22.20 -20.61 -3.98
CA ALA A 149 23.06 -20.68 -5.16
C ALA A 149 24.51 -20.26 -4.82
N GLU A 150 24.70 -19.22 -4.00
CA GLU A 150 26.03 -18.81 -3.53
C GLU A 150 26.70 -19.91 -2.69
N LEU A 151 25.96 -20.53 -1.77
CA LEU A 151 26.48 -21.62 -0.93
C LEU A 151 26.87 -22.85 -1.75
N GLU A 152 26.08 -23.25 -2.74
CA GLU A 152 26.43 -24.35 -3.66
C GLU A 152 27.70 -24.02 -4.46
N THR A 153 27.82 -22.78 -4.92
CA THR A 153 29.01 -22.33 -5.67
C THR A 153 30.27 -22.37 -4.80
N LEU A 154 30.19 -21.89 -3.55
CA LEU A 154 31.28 -21.96 -2.58
C LEU A 154 31.67 -23.40 -2.25
N LEU A 155 30.68 -24.29 -2.10
CA LEU A 155 30.93 -25.72 -1.88
C LEU A 155 31.60 -26.39 -3.09
N ALA A 156 31.18 -26.06 -4.31
CA ALA A 156 31.81 -26.55 -5.54
C ALA A 156 33.26 -26.07 -5.67
N GLN A 157 33.52 -24.80 -5.39
CA GLN A 157 34.88 -24.23 -5.40
C GLN A 157 35.78 -24.85 -4.32
N ALA A 158 35.26 -25.08 -3.11
CA ALA A 158 35.98 -25.73 -2.03
C ALA A 158 36.35 -27.18 -2.38
N ARG A 159 35.45 -27.93 -3.01
CA ARG A 159 35.73 -29.28 -3.51
C ARG A 159 36.84 -29.28 -4.56
N LEU A 160 36.81 -28.35 -5.52
CA LEU A 160 37.87 -28.20 -6.53
C LEU A 160 39.21 -27.83 -5.89
N HIS A 161 39.23 -26.93 -4.90
CA HIS A 161 40.46 -26.60 -4.17
C HIS A 161 41.03 -27.79 -3.40
N ALA A 162 40.18 -28.61 -2.78
CA ALA A 162 40.61 -29.83 -2.11
C ALA A 162 41.18 -30.87 -3.08
N LEU A 163 40.52 -31.08 -4.23
CA LEU A 163 41.00 -31.95 -5.31
C LEU A 163 42.35 -31.49 -5.86
N ASN A 164 42.51 -30.20 -6.19
CA ASN A 164 43.77 -29.65 -6.68
C ASN A 164 44.91 -29.76 -5.65
N LYS A 165 44.64 -29.50 -4.36
CA LYS A 165 45.64 -29.70 -3.30
C LYS A 165 46.07 -31.16 -3.18
N HIS A 166 45.13 -32.11 -3.25
CA HIS A 166 45.45 -33.53 -3.11
C HIS A 166 46.20 -34.08 -4.35
N GLY A 167 45.82 -33.66 -5.55
CA GLY A 167 46.52 -34.01 -6.80
C GLY A 167 47.95 -33.44 -6.87
N GLY A 168 48.16 -32.20 -6.41
CA GLY A 168 49.49 -31.57 -6.34
C GLY A 168 50.43 -32.25 -5.34
N LEU A 169 49.90 -32.78 -4.24
CA LEU A 169 50.69 -33.54 -3.25
C LEU A 169 51.11 -34.93 -3.75
N MET A 170 50.32 -35.57 -4.62
CA MET A 170 50.73 -36.83 -5.27
C MET A 170 51.80 -36.60 -6.33
N PHE A 171 51.69 -35.53 -7.13
CA PHE A 171 52.69 -35.21 -8.15
C PHE A 171 54.05 -34.83 -7.55
N SER A 172 54.07 -34.18 -6.38
CA SER A 172 55.31 -33.84 -5.67
C SER A 172 56.00 -35.05 -5.01
N ARG A 173 55.30 -36.16 -4.79
CA ARG A 173 55.85 -37.36 -4.13
C ARG A 173 56.36 -38.43 -5.11
N GLY A 174 56.09 -38.29 -6.41
CA GLY A 174 56.51 -39.26 -7.43
C GLY A 174 57.82 -38.94 -8.15
N ILE A 175 58.53 -37.87 -7.76
CA ILE A 175 59.76 -37.39 -8.44
C ILE A 175 60.97 -37.39 -7.48
N GLY A 176 60.95 -38.27 -6.47
CA GLY A 176 62.06 -38.48 -5.52
C GLY A 176 62.63 -39.87 -5.64
#